data_AF-A0AAW6YJH2-F1
#
_entry.id   AF-A0AAW6YJH2-F1
#
_cell.length_a   1.000
_cell.length_b   1.000
_cell.length_c   1.000
_cell.angle_alpha   90.00
_cell.angle_beta   90.00
_cell.angle_gamma   90.00
#
_symmetry.space_group_name_H-M   'P 1'
#
loop_
_entity.id
_entity.type
_entity.pdbx_description
1 polymer ?
#
loop_
_entity_poly.entity_id
_entity_poly.type
_entity_poly.pdbx_seq_one_letter_code
_entity_poly.pdbx_strand_id
1 'polypeptide(L)'
;MTSYPQWGLRVNPEFKLTHSKEEIWDYVEHVSQVRHDLAYDIDGIVIKVNDFDQQEELGYTVKAPRWAIAYKFPAEQAKTTIRDIEW
;
A
#
# COMPACT_ATOMS: atom_id res chain seq x y z
N MET A 1 -2.25 10.38 -11.86
CA MET A 1 -2.50 10.83 -10.47
C MET A 1 -2.37 12.34 -10.31
N THR A 2 -1.50 13.00 -11.07
CA THR A 2 -1.23 14.45 -11.01
C THR A 2 -2.38 15.35 -11.49
N SER A 3 -3.24 14.87 -12.39
CA SER A 3 -4.37 15.67 -12.92
C SER A 3 -5.61 15.68 -12.02
N TYR A 4 -5.78 14.69 -11.13
CA TYR A 4 -6.97 14.59 -10.28
C TYR A 4 -7.15 15.76 -9.30
N PRO A 5 -6.10 16.31 -8.67
CA PRO A 5 -6.21 17.51 -7.85
C PRO A 5 -6.75 18.72 -8.63
N GLN A 6 -6.41 18.84 -9.92
CA GLN A 6 -6.88 19.93 -10.77
C GLN A 6 -8.39 19.84 -11.02
N TRP A 7 -8.97 18.64 -10.88
CA TRP A 7 -10.41 18.39 -10.99
C TRP A 7 -11.12 18.44 -9.63
N GLY A 8 -10.43 18.85 -8.56
CA GLY A 8 -10.99 18.93 -7.21
C GLY A 8 -11.10 17.60 -6.47
N LEU A 9 -10.51 16.53 -7.01
CA LEU A 9 -10.49 15.22 -6.35
C LEU A 9 -9.36 15.17 -5.32
N ARG A 10 -9.65 14.61 -4.14
CA ARG A 10 -8.65 14.37 -3.10
C ARG A 10 -7.76 13.19 -3.51
N VAL A 11 -6.45 13.40 -3.43
CA VAL A 11 -5.44 12.34 -3.62
C VAL A 11 -4.63 12.20 -2.35
N ASN A 12 -4.13 11.00 -2.08
CA ASN A 12 -3.22 10.78 -0.97
C ASN A 12 -1.91 11.55 -1.24
N PRO A 13 -1.45 12.46 -0.37
CA PRO A 13 -0.20 13.18 -0.59
C PRO A 13 1.05 12.28 -0.55
N GLU A 14 0.95 11.11 0.10
CA GLU A 14 2.09 10.23 0.36
C GLU A 14 2.48 9.33 -0.81
N PHE A 15 1.78 9.37 -1.96
CA PHE A 15 2.18 8.50 -3.09
C PHE A 15 3.56 8.90 -3.65
N LYS A 16 4.37 7.89 -3.97
CA LYS A 16 5.71 8.08 -4.55
C LYS A 16 5.84 7.33 -5.88
N LEU A 17 6.44 7.98 -6.88
CA LEU A 17 6.89 7.32 -8.10
C LEU A 17 8.29 6.76 -7.85
N THR A 18 8.51 5.49 -8.20
CA THR A 18 9.77 4.77 -7.99
C THR A 18 10.27 4.18 -9.31
N HIS A 19 11.59 4.15 -9.49
CA HIS A 19 12.24 3.67 -10.71
C HIS A 19 13.05 2.38 -10.54
N SER A 20 13.21 1.91 -9.30
CA SER A 20 13.95 0.69 -8.98
C SER A 20 13.25 -0.13 -7.89
N LYS A 21 13.67 -1.39 -7.73
CA LYS A 21 13.14 -2.26 -6.66
C LYS A 21 13.59 -1.77 -5.28
N GLU A 22 14.79 -1.22 -5.22
CA GLU A 22 15.40 -0.66 -4.03
C GLU A 22 14.57 0.54 -3.55
N GLU A 23 14.18 1.46 -4.46
CA GLU A 23 13.33 2.60 -4.11
C GLU A 23 11.93 2.18 -3.62
N ILE A 24 11.39 1.09 -4.16
CA ILE A 24 10.12 0.51 -3.68
C ILE A 24 10.31 0.03 -2.23
N TRP A 25 11.40 -0.68 -1.95
CA TRP A 25 11.68 -1.20 -0.61
C TRP A 25 11.90 -0.07 0.40
N ASP A 26 12.71 0.93 0.04
CA ASP A 26 12.95 2.11 0.88
C ASP A 26 11.64 2.83 1.22
N TYR A 27 10.72 2.93 0.25
CA TYR A 27 9.41 3.53 0.48
C TYR A 27 8.52 2.65 1.38
N VAL A 28 8.55 1.33 1.22
CA VAL A 28 7.84 0.39 2.11
C VAL A 28 8.33 0.50 3.54
N GLU A 29 9.63 0.53 3.77
CA GLU A 29 10.23 0.69 5.10
C GLU A 29 9.89 2.05 5.71
N HIS A 30 10.00 3.13 4.92
CA HIS A 30 9.66 4.47 5.38
C HIS A 30 8.20 4.55 5.84
N VAL A 31 7.25 4.11 5.02
CA VAL A 31 5.83 4.14 5.37
C VAL A 31 5.54 3.22 6.56
N SER A 32 6.19 2.05 6.65
CA SER A 32 6.04 1.17 7.81
C SER A 32 6.46 1.84 9.13
N GLN A 33 7.44 2.75 9.10
CA GLN A 33 7.90 3.48 10.29
C GLN A 33 6.92 4.60 10.66
N VAL A 34 6.45 5.37 9.68
CA VAL A 34 5.57 6.53 9.93
C VAL A 34 4.08 6.19 9.95
N ARG A 35 3.70 4.91 9.74
CA ARG A 35 2.29 4.49 9.62
C ARG A 35 1.40 4.91 10.78
N HIS A 36 1.96 4.95 12.00
CA HIS A 36 1.23 5.32 13.21
C HIS A 36 1.09 6.85 13.39
N ASP A 37 1.84 7.64 12.61
CA ASP A 37 1.78 9.10 12.61
C ASP A 37 0.80 9.65 11.57
N LEU A 38 0.30 8.79 10.67
CA LEU A 38 -0.71 9.17 9.70
C LEU A 38 -2.04 9.46 10.40
N ALA A 39 -2.81 10.39 9.84
CA ALA A 39 -4.15 10.72 10.33
C ALA A 39 -5.20 9.60 10.10
N TYR A 40 -4.76 8.44 9.62
CA TYR A 40 -5.59 7.30 9.24
C TYR A 40 -4.77 6.01 9.33
N ASP A 41 -5.46 4.90 9.55
CA ASP A 41 -4.85 3.57 9.59
C ASP A 41 -4.59 3.01 8.19
N ILE A 42 -3.47 2.29 8.05
CA ILE A 42 -3.11 1.54 6.84
C ILE A 42 -2.65 0.14 7.20
N ASP A 43 -3.05 -0.86 6.40
CA ASP A 43 -2.64 -2.26 6.57
C ASP A 43 -1.51 -2.67 5.61
N GLY A 44 -1.07 -1.75 4.76
CA GLY A 44 -0.06 -2.01 3.74
C GLY A 44 0.05 -0.89 2.70
N ILE A 45 0.75 -1.22 1.61
CA ILE A 45 0.99 -0.35 0.47
C ILE A 45 0.63 -1.10 -0.81
N VAL A 46 0.07 -0.39 -1.80
CA VAL A 46 -0.16 -0.94 -3.12
C VAL A 46 0.96 -0.53 -4.06
N ILE A 47 1.68 -1.52 -4.59
CA ILE A 47 2.71 -1.34 -5.62
C ILE A 47 2.05 -1.59 -6.97
N LYS A 48 2.24 -0.69 -7.94
CA LYS A 48 1.65 -0.79 -9.28
C LYS A 48 2.62 -0.35 -10.35
N VAL A 49 2.57 -1.01 -11.51
CA VAL A 49 3.25 -0.56 -12.73
C VAL A 49 2.64 0.77 -13.17
N ASN A 50 3.46 1.79 -13.45
CA ASN A 50 2.97 3.13 -13.79
C ASN A 50 2.59 3.29 -15.26
N ASP A 51 3.17 2.48 -16.14
CA ASP A 51 2.94 2.50 -17.59
C ASP A 51 1.63 1.78 -17.95
N PHE A 52 0.72 2.46 -18.66
CA PHE A 52 -0.61 1.92 -18.97
C PHE A 52 -0.58 0.83 -20.06
N ASP A 53 0.32 0.93 -21.03
CA ASP A 53 0.44 -0.06 -22.09
C ASP A 53 0.93 -1.39 -21.51
N GLN A 54 1.89 -1.33 -20.57
CA GLN A 54 2.34 -2.49 -19.80
C GLN A 54 1.23 -3.08 -18.92
N GLN A 55 0.36 -2.25 -18.33
CA GLN A 55 -0.78 -2.76 -17.55
C GLN A 55 -1.76 -3.53 -18.43
N GLU A 56 -2.03 -3.04 -19.64
CA GLU A 56 -2.89 -3.71 -20.62
C GLU A 56 -2.29 -5.05 -21.07
N GLU A 57 -1.00 -5.07 -21.40
CA GLU A 57 -0.28 -6.29 -21.79
C GLU A 57 -0.25 -7.34 -20.67
N LEU A 58 0.03 -6.91 -19.43
CA LEU A 58 0.06 -7.81 -18.27
C LEU A 58 -1.34 -8.37 -17.97
N GLY A 59 -2.37 -7.55 -18.13
CA GLY A 59 -3.77 -7.93 -17.97
C GLY A 59 -4.15 -8.32 -16.53
N TYR A 60 -5.18 -9.17 -16.43
CA TYR A 60 -5.83 -9.53 -15.18
C TYR A 60 -5.93 -11.05 -15.04
N THR A 61 -5.90 -11.51 -13.79
CA THR A 61 -6.40 -12.84 -13.43
C THR A 61 -7.90 -12.77 -13.18
N VAL A 62 -8.53 -13.91 -12.87
CA VAL A 62 -9.97 -13.98 -12.51
C VAL A 62 -10.33 -13.08 -11.32
N LYS A 63 -9.36 -12.76 -10.44
CA LYS A 63 -9.61 -12.07 -9.16
C LYS A 63 -8.82 -10.78 -8.96
N ALA A 64 -7.73 -10.55 -9.69
CA ALA A 64 -6.83 -9.42 -9.43
C ALA A 64 -6.00 -9.04 -10.67
N PRO A 65 -5.59 -7.76 -10.80
CA PRO A 65 -4.63 -7.32 -11.82
C PRO A 65 -3.27 -8.00 -11.65
N ARG A 66 -2.55 -8.24 -12.75
CA ARG A 66 -1.18 -8.78 -12.71
C ARG A 66 -0.11 -7.70 -12.51
N TRP A 67 -0.47 -6.44 -12.74
CA TRP A 67 0.40 -5.28 -12.69
C TRP A 67 0.37 -4.51 -11.35
N ALA A 68 -0.42 -4.97 -10.38
CA ALA A 68 -0.48 -4.38 -9.05
C ALA A 68 -0.56 -5.44 -7.95
N ILE A 69 0.06 -5.17 -6.81
CA ILE A 69 0.04 -6.03 -5.64
C ILE A 69 -0.08 -5.20 -4.36
N ALA A 70 -0.90 -5.68 -3.42
CA ALA A 70 -0.97 -5.13 -2.08
C ALA A 70 0.09 -5.80 -1.20
N TYR A 71 1.09 -5.04 -0.79
CA TYR A 71 2.08 -5.43 0.19
C TYR A 71 1.56 -5.09 1.59
N LYS A 72 1.18 -6.12 2.37
CA LYS A 72 0.68 -5.93 3.73
C LYS A 72 1.84 -5.86 4.73
N PHE A 73 1.73 -4.95 5.69
CA PHE A 73 2.72 -4.91 6.77
C PHE A 73 2.64 -6.17 7.62
N PRO A 74 3.76 -6.63 8.20
CA PRO A 74 3.74 -7.71 9.16
C PRO A 74 2.81 -7.33 10.32
N ALA A 75 1.86 -8.21 10.62
CA ALA A 75 0.96 -8.03 11.75
C ALA A 75 1.78 -8.03 13.04
N GLU A 76 1.54 -7.06 13.92
CA GLU A 76 2.08 -7.10 15.27
C GLU A 76 1.44 -8.28 16.00
N GLN A 77 2.23 -9.32 16.23
CA GLN A 77 1.79 -10.51 16.96
C GLN A 77 2.26 -10.41 18.41
N ALA A 78 1.31 -10.15 19.31
CA ALA A 78 1.55 -10.27 20.75
C ALA A 78 0.89 -11.55 21.28
N LYS A 79 1.61 -12.30 22.12
CA LYS A 79 1.05 -13.43 22.86
C LYS A 79 0.62 -12.92 24.23
N THR A 80 -0.62 -13.17 24.61
CA THR A 80 -1.14 -12.88 25.96
C THR A 80 -1.85 -14.10 26.54
N THR A 81 -1.91 -14.18 27.86
CA THR A 81 -2.63 -15.24 28.57
C THR A 81 -4.00 -14.71 28.97
N ILE A 82 -5.05 -15.37 28.49
CA ILE A 82 -6.42 -15.12 28.97
C ILE A 82 -6.48 -15.60 30.43
N ARG A 83 -6.72 -14.68 31.36
CA ARG A 83 -6.73 -14.97 32.81
C ARG A 83 -8.08 -15.45 33.31
N ASP A 84 -9.15 -14.90 32.78
CA ASP A 84 -10.52 -15.26 33.14
C ASP A 84 -11.49 -14.85 32.03
N ILE A 85 -12.68 -15.46 31.99
CA ILE A 85 -13.76 -15.13 31.05
C ILE A 85 -15.07 -15.08 31.86
N GLU A 86 -15.61 -13.88 32.04
CA GLU A 86 -16.91 -13.65 32.69
C GLU A 86 -18.04 -13.63 31.65
N TRP A 87 -19.25 -13.99 32.10
CA TRP A 87 -20.46 -14.13 31.29
C TRP A 87 -21.48 -13.02 31.55
#